data_AF-A0A6B3KKL8-F1
#
_entry.id   AF-A0A6B3KKL8-F1
#
_cell.length_a   1.000
_cell.length_b   1.000
_cell.length_c   1.000
_cell.angle_alpha   90.00
_cell.angle_beta   90.00
_cell.angle_gamma   90.00
#
_symmetry.space_group_name_H-M   'P 1'
#
loop_
_entity.id
_entity.type
_entity.pdbx_description
1 polymer ?
#
loop_
_entity_poly.entity_id
_entity_poly.type
_entity_poly.pdbx_seq_one_letter_code
_entity_poly.pdbx_strand_id
1 'polypeptide(L)'
;MGWFTKKMNKVTSVIQTNDDTLGVIIHFTPIAIYVYTCDEYIETFDGTLNFENENGKQIEIGGTFISLEVDDNFRMDDLIFDYKLKESNLPIIELKAYA
;
A
#
# COMPACT_ATOMS: atom_id res chain seq x y z
N MET A 1 -9.94 22.23 23.03
CA MET A 1 -11.41 22.35 22.93
C MET A 1 -11.74 23.00 21.60
N GLY A 2 -12.43 22.27 20.73
CA GLY A 2 -12.95 22.70 19.42
C GLY A 2 -11.97 22.49 18.26
N TRP A 3 -12.35 21.98 17.08
CA TRP A 3 -13.61 21.42 16.58
C TRP A 3 -13.27 20.62 15.31
N PHE A 4 -13.59 19.33 15.24
CA PHE A 4 -13.76 18.63 13.97
C PHE A 4 -15.17 18.03 13.96
N THR A 5 -16.06 18.70 13.25
CA THR A 5 -17.42 18.24 12.97
C THR A 5 -17.34 17.09 11.97
N LYS A 6 -17.58 15.87 12.45
CA LYS A 6 -17.69 14.66 11.65
C LYS A 6 -18.98 14.71 10.83
N LYS A 7 -18.90 15.06 9.55
CA LYS A 7 -19.95 14.71 8.56
C LYS A 7 -19.64 13.31 8.04
N MET A 8 -20.32 12.31 8.60
CA MET A 8 -20.41 10.98 7.98
C MET A 8 -21.35 11.10 6.77
N ASN A 9 -20.78 11.32 5.59
CA ASN A 9 -21.47 11.02 4.35
C ASN A 9 -21.37 9.52 4.11
N LYS A 10 -22.53 8.90 3.90
CA LYS A 10 -22.71 7.52 3.47
C LYS A 10 -21.95 7.31 2.16
N VAL A 11 -20.76 6.70 2.23
CA VAL A 11 -19.99 6.30 1.05
C VAL A 11 -20.60 5.00 0.53
N THR A 12 -21.57 5.13 -0.38
CA THR A 12 -21.80 4.10 -1.40
C THR A 12 -20.73 4.33 -2.47
N SER A 13 -19.55 3.74 -2.26
CA SER A 13 -18.52 3.68 -3.29
C SER A 13 -18.82 2.46 -4.18
N VAL A 14 -19.64 2.68 -5.20
CA VAL A 14 -19.43 1.94 -6.45
C VAL A 14 -18.20 2.60 -7.06
N ILE A 15 -17.01 2.09 -6.70
CA ILE A 15 -15.76 2.51 -7.33
C ILE A 15 -15.81 1.91 -8.73
N GLN A 16 -16.02 2.77 -9.71
CA GLN A 16 -15.59 2.48 -11.07
C GLN A 16 -14.07 2.42 -11.01
N THR A 17 -13.52 1.21 -10.93
CA THR A 17 -12.11 0.95 -11.23
C THR A 17 -11.89 1.44 -12.66
N ASN A 18 -11.17 2.57 -12.81
CA ASN A 18 -10.47 2.82 -14.06
C ASN A 18 -9.37 1.76 -14.14
N ASP A 19 -9.33 1.02 -15.23
CA ASP A 19 -8.53 -0.20 -15.45
C ASP A 19 -6.98 -0.03 -15.36
N ASP A 20 -6.45 1.12 -14.92
CA ASP A 20 -5.02 1.47 -15.07
C ASP A 20 -4.34 2.00 -13.77
N THR A 21 -4.85 1.65 -12.57
CA THR A 21 -4.19 2.02 -11.29
C THR A 21 -3.76 0.79 -10.48
N LEU A 22 -2.51 0.82 -9.99
CA LEU A 22 -1.88 -0.23 -9.21
C LEU A 22 -1.74 0.19 -7.74
N GLY A 23 -1.64 -0.80 -6.85
CA GLY A 23 -1.34 -0.58 -5.45
C GLY A 23 0.14 -0.75 -5.16
N VAL A 24 0.72 0.10 -4.31
CA VAL A 24 2.03 -0.15 -3.71
C VAL A 24 1.95 -0.06 -2.20
N ILE A 25 2.51 -1.07 -1.52
CA ILE A 25 2.58 -1.09 -0.06
C ILE A 25 4.04 -0.96 0.36
N ILE A 26 4.36 0.02 1.18
CA ILE A 26 5.67 0.14 1.83
C ILE A 26 5.50 -0.30 3.29
N HIS A 27 6.06 -1.45 3.64
CA HIS A 27 6.01 -2.03 4.98
C HIS A 27 7.35 -1.85 5.70
N PHE A 28 7.30 -1.16 6.84
CA PHE A 28 8.48 -0.86 7.64
C PHE A 28 8.67 -1.92 8.72
N THR A 29 9.80 -2.61 8.68
CA THR A 29 10.22 -3.53 9.75
C THR A 29 11.59 -3.13 10.30
N PRO A 30 11.97 -3.58 11.52
CA PRO A 30 13.29 -3.28 12.07
C PRO A 30 14.48 -3.84 11.27
N ILE A 31 14.25 -4.82 10.38
CA ILE A 31 15.31 -5.56 9.67
C ILE A 31 15.39 -5.24 8.17
N ALA A 32 14.29 -4.78 7.58
CA ALA A 32 14.16 -4.52 6.15
C ALA A 32 12.95 -3.64 5.87
N ILE A 33 12.95 -2.97 4.72
CA ILE A 33 11.76 -2.33 4.16
C ILE A 33 11.25 -3.24 3.05
N TYR A 34 10.02 -3.71 3.18
CA TYR A 34 9.39 -4.51 2.13
C TYR A 34 8.50 -3.60 1.30
N VAL A 35 8.59 -3.70 -0.02
CA VAL A 35 7.72 -2.97 -0.91
C VAL A 35 6.98 -3.96 -1.81
N TYR A 36 5.66 -3.91 -1.74
CA TYR A 36 4.78 -4.83 -2.45
C TYR A 36 4.11 -4.10 -3.60
N THR A 37 4.19 -4.65 -4.80
CA THR A 37 3.39 -4.19 -5.95
C THR A 37 2.12 -5.04 -6.01
N CYS A 38 0.96 -4.40 -5.94
CA CYS A 38 -0.36 -4.99 -6.02
C CYS A 38 -1.00 -4.63 -7.36
N ASP A 39 -1.79 -5.54 -7.91
CA ASP A 39 -2.60 -5.34 -9.11
C ASP A 39 -3.75 -4.35 -8.93
N GLU A 40 -4.21 -4.14 -7.69
CA GLU A 40 -5.15 -3.08 -7.34
C GLU A 40 -4.70 -2.31 -6.09
N TYR A 41 -5.23 -1.10 -5.95
CA TYR A 41 -5.06 -0.32 -4.72
C TYR A 41 -5.88 -0.90 -3.58
N ILE A 42 -5.19 -1.24 -2.48
CA ILE A 42 -5.82 -1.80 -1.28
C ILE A 42 -5.93 -0.71 -0.21
N GLU A 43 -7.14 -0.20 0.00
CA GLU A 43 -7.45 0.73 1.08
C GLU A 43 -7.69 -0.04 2.39
N THR A 44 -6.89 0.24 3.44
CA THR A 44 -7.11 -0.34 4.77
C THR A 44 -6.88 0.69 5.88
N PHE A 45 -7.77 0.70 6.86
CA PHE A 45 -7.75 1.59 8.03
C PHE A 45 -7.43 0.85 9.34
N ASP A 46 -7.33 -0.48 9.30
CA ASP A 46 -7.34 -1.33 10.49
C ASP A 46 -5.94 -1.83 10.91
N GLY A 47 -4.88 -1.24 10.36
CA GLY A 47 -3.48 -1.58 10.71
C GLY A 47 -3.04 -2.99 10.30
N THR A 48 -3.87 -3.67 9.50
CA THR A 48 -3.58 -4.95 8.85
C THR A 48 -3.99 -4.86 7.38
N LEU A 49 -3.24 -5.52 6.50
CA LEU A 49 -3.50 -5.56 5.06
C LEU A 49 -3.50 -7.02 4.61
N ASN A 50 -4.61 -7.43 3.98
CA ASN A 50 -4.80 -8.79 3.49
C ASN A 50 -4.79 -8.81 1.95
N PHE A 51 -4.07 -9.76 1.37
CA PHE A 51 -3.99 -9.99 -0.08
C PHE A 51 -3.61 -11.46 -0.35
N GLU A 52 -3.64 -11.86 -1.61
CA GLU A 52 -3.20 -13.18 -2.07
C GLU A 52 -1.83 -13.10 -2.78
N ASN A 53 -1.07 -14.19 -2.78
CA ASN A 53 0.14 -14.29 -3.60
C ASN A 53 -0.13 -15.01 -4.93
N GLU A 54 0.91 -15.13 -5.77
CA GLU A 54 0.86 -15.85 -7.06
C GLU A 54 0.29 -17.29 -6.97
N ASN A 55 0.29 -17.90 -5.78
CA ASN A 55 -0.21 -19.26 -5.55
C ASN A 55 -1.63 -19.30 -4.96
N GLY A 56 -2.34 -18.17 -4.89
CA GLY A 56 -3.67 -18.05 -4.30
C GLY A 56 -3.68 -18.26 -2.78
N LYS A 57 -2.55 -18.02 -2.10
CA LYS A 57 -2.46 -18.12 -0.64
C LYS A 57 -2.67 -16.74 -0.02
N GLN A 58 -3.58 -16.65 0.92
CA GLN A 58 -3.80 -15.45 1.73
C GLN A 58 -2.56 -15.10 2.56
N ILE A 59 -2.20 -13.82 2.52
CA ILE A 59 -1.13 -13.17 3.25
C ILE A 59 -1.73 -12.00 4.01
N GLU A 60 -1.35 -11.88 5.28
CA GLU A 60 -1.68 -10.74 6.13
C GLU A 60 -0.36 -10.01 6.47
N ILE A 61 -0.30 -8.70 6.19
CA ILE A 61 0.71 -7.79 6.72
C ILE A 61 0.10 -7.06 7.89
N GLY A 62 0.67 -7.28 9.08
CA GLY A 62 0.38 -6.47 10.26
C GLY A 62 1.52 -5.52 10.58
N GLY A 63 1.19 -4.31 11.04
CA GLY A 63 2.19 -3.36 11.54
C GLY A 63 2.11 -1.99 10.87
N THR A 64 3.27 -1.35 10.72
CA THR A 64 3.36 -0.02 10.13
C THR A 64 3.67 -0.10 8.66
N PHE A 65 2.69 0.26 7.83
CA PHE A 65 2.83 0.33 6.40
C PHE A 65 2.16 1.59 5.84
N ILE A 66 2.54 1.94 4.62
CA ILE A 66 1.90 2.97 3.81
C ILE A 66 1.33 2.26 2.58
N SER A 67 0.03 2.43 2.32
CA SER A 67 -0.62 2.00 1.08
C SER A 67 -0.71 3.20 0.13
N LEU A 68 -0.33 2.99 -1.12
CA LEU A 68 -0.23 4.01 -2.15
C LEU A 68 -0.97 3.54 -3.40
N GLU A 69 -1.76 4.44 -3.98
CA GLU A 69 -2.30 4.27 -5.32
C GLU A 69 -1.33 4.91 -6.31
N VAL A 70 -0.93 4.18 -7.34
CA VAL A 70 0.03 4.63 -8.37
C VAL A 70 -0.48 4.31 -9.77
N ASP A 71 -0.05 5.10 -10.75
CA ASP A 71 -0.38 4.85 -12.16
C ASP A 71 0.40 3.63 -12.71
N ASP A 72 -0.14 2.94 -13.72
CA ASP A 72 0.51 1.79 -14.39
C ASP A 72 1.95 2.02 -14.88
N ASN A 73 2.34 3.27 -15.14
CA ASN A 73 3.68 3.64 -15.60
C ASN A 73 4.66 3.97 -14.46
N PHE A 74 4.29 3.70 -13.20
CA PHE A 74 5.13 4.05 -12.06
C PHE A 74 6.49 3.33 -12.11
N ARG A 75 7.52 3.99 -11.56
CA ARG A 75 8.84 3.41 -11.39
C ARG A 75 9.15 3.25 -9.91
N MET A 76 9.62 2.05 -9.58
CA MET A 76 9.98 1.71 -8.21
C MET A 76 11.09 2.62 -7.63
N ASP A 77 12.04 3.05 -8.47
CA ASP A 77 13.09 3.99 -8.09
C ASP A 77 12.54 5.34 -7.61
N ASP A 78 11.45 5.82 -8.21
CA ASP A 78 10.84 7.11 -7.88
C ASP A 78 10.21 7.03 -6.48
N LEU A 79 9.50 5.94 -6.17
CA LEU A 79 9.00 5.65 -4.83
C LEU A 79 10.11 5.57 -3.79
N ILE A 80 11.19 4.84 -4.10
CA ILE A 80 12.34 4.70 -3.20
C ILE A 80 12.98 6.06 -2.91
N PHE A 81 13.02 6.94 -3.91
CA PHE A 81 13.57 8.29 -3.80
C PHE A 81 12.64 9.23 -3.02
N ASP A 82 11.37 9.31 -3.41
CA ASP A 82 10.37 10.23 -2.84
C ASP A 82 10.10 9.93 -1.36
N TYR A 83 10.07 8.65 -0.99
CA TYR A 83 9.92 8.22 0.40
C TYR A 83 11.25 8.09 1.15
N LYS A 84 12.38 8.47 0.52
CA LYS A 84 13.71 8.46 1.12
C LYS A 84 14.08 7.10 1.75
N LEU A 85 13.61 6.00 1.15
CA LEU A 85 13.74 4.66 1.75
C LEU A 85 15.23 4.27 1.93
N LYS A 86 16.10 4.72 1.02
CA LYS A 86 17.55 4.52 1.10
C LYS A 86 18.22 5.22 2.30
N GLU A 87 17.62 6.26 2.88
CA GLU A 87 18.15 6.95 4.07
C GLU A 87 17.99 6.09 5.34
N SER A 88 17.12 5.06 5.30
CA SER A 88 16.86 4.18 6.45
C SER A 88 18.00 3.19 6.72
N ASN A 89 18.98 3.05 5.81
CA ASN A 89 20.07 2.06 5.91
C ASN A 89 19.58 0.62 6.13
N LEU A 90 18.38 0.30 5.66
CA LEU A 90 17.80 -1.03 5.68
C LEU A 90 17.78 -1.62 4.26
N PRO A 91 17.91 -2.95 4.12
CA PRO A 91 17.69 -3.59 2.82
C PRO A 91 16.24 -3.35 2.38
N ILE A 92 16.09 -3.02 1.09
CA ILE A 92 14.79 -2.89 0.44
C ILE A 92 14.51 -4.20 -0.30
N ILE A 93 13.37 -4.82 -0.02
CA ILE A 93 12.96 -6.10 -0.60
C ILE A 93 11.67 -5.89 -1.38
N GLU A 94 11.71 -6.18 -2.67
CA GLU A 94 10.58 -6.02 -3.58
C GLU A 94 9.80 -7.34 -3.68
N LEU A 95 8.47 -7.25 -3.56
CA LEU A 95 7.57 -8.41 -3.59
C LEU A 95 6.38 -8.12 -4.49
N LYS A 96 5.82 -9.17 -5.09
CA LYS A 96 4.56 -9.09 -5.84
C LYS A 96 3.42 -9.61 -4.97
N ALA A 97 2.35 -8.83 -4.92
CA ALA A 97 1.10 -9.11 -4.25
C ALA A 97 -0.03 -9.06 -5.28
N TYR A 98 -1.08 -9.84 -5.04
CA TYR A 98 -2.28 -9.93 -5.89
C TYR A 98 -3.47 -9.79 -4.95
N ALA A 99 -4.45 -8.96 -5.26
CA ALA A 99 -5.62 -8.81 -4.40
C ALA A 99 -6.69 -9.89 -4.66
#